data_AF-A0A6M4RTE7-F1
#
_entry.id   AF-A0A6M4RTE7-F1
#
_cell.length_a   1.000
_cell.length_b   1.000
_cell.length_c   1.000
_cell.angle_alpha   90.00
_cell.angle_beta   90.00
_cell.angle_gamma   90.00
#
_symmetry.space_group_name_H-M   'P 1'
#
loop_
_entity.id
_entity.type
_entity.pdbx_description
1 polymer ?
#
loop_
_entity_poly.entity_id
_entity_poly.type
_entity_poly.pdbx_seq_one_letter_code
_entity_poly.pdbx_strand_id
1 'polypeptide(L)'
;HLGDYIYEYGAGGYASEDAEALGREPSKGTECITLDDYRKRYAQYRQDADLQALHASLPMIAVWDDHELANDTWKNGAENHQEEEGSFNDRRASAAAAWTEWLPVRENTFSNMLIYRQFSFGSLVNLMMLDTRLVGRDKPLDYFSLSSPTMEAIGGLVAQSRSQDRELLGADQLAWLMDAFSTHDATWNVLGQQVLMSRMELPSSVMTAMFQL
;
A
#
# COMPACT_ATOMS: atom_id res chain seq x y z
N HIS A 1 2.22 11.28 4.43
CA HIS A 1 2.83 9.95 4.32
C HIS A 1 2.02 9.15 3.31
N LEU A 2 2.67 8.50 2.35
CA LEU A 2 1.98 7.84 1.22
C LEU A 2 1.95 6.30 1.32
N GLY A 3 2.53 5.73 2.38
CA GLY A 3 2.48 4.30 2.68
C GLY A 3 3.87 3.73 2.97
N ASP A 4 3.92 2.45 3.33
CA ASP A 4 5.11 1.75 3.83
C ASP A 4 5.69 2.38 5.11
N TYR A 5 4.81 2.82 6.01
CA TYR A 5 5.20 3.41 7.29
C TYR A 5 5.90 2.38 8.19
N ILE A 6 5.45 1.12 8.08
CA ILE A 6 6.11 -0.06 8.62
C ILE A 6 6.28 -1.08 7.49
N TYR A 7 7.16 -2.04 7.71
CA TYR A 7 7.20 -3.30 6.96
C TYR A 7 6.75 -4.44 7.87
N GLU A 8 6.11 -5.47 7.34
CA GLU A 8 5.49 -6.57 8.09
C GLU A 8 6.43 -7.77 8.29
N TYR A 9 7.48 -7.88 7.48
CA TYR A 9 8.42 -9.01 7.46
C TYR A 9 9.04 -9.33 8.82
N GLY A 10 9.30 -10.61 9.08
CA GLY A 10 10.08 -11.07 10.24
C GLY A 10 11.59 -10.88 10.08
N ALA A 11 12.35 -11.26 11.11
CA ALA A 11 13.81 -11.32 11.05
C ALA A 11 14.29 -12.28 9.94
N GLY A 12 15.34 -11.89 9.21
CA GLY A 12 15.81 -12.63 8.03
C GLY A 12 14.93 -12.45 6.77
N GLY A 13 13.87 -11.65 6.87
CA GLY A 13 13.05 -11.24 5.73
C GLY A 13 13.68 -10.11 4.92
N TYR A 14 12.84 -9.33 4.25
CA TYR A 14 13.25 -8.26 3.34
C TYR A 14 14.24 -7.26 3.96
N ALA A 15 15.30 -6.94 3.21
CA ALA A 15 16.30 -5.91 3.53
C ALA A 15 16.93 -6.04 4.94
N SER A 16 17.18 -7.27 5.39
CA SER A 16 17.69 -7.56 6.74
C SER A 16 19.18 -7.88 6.80
N GLU A 17 19.91 -7.84 5.68
CA GLU A 17 21.32 -8.25 5.56
C GLU A 17 22.24 -7.50 6.53
N ASP A 18 21.99 -6.21 6.74
CA ASP A 18 22.76 -5.34 7.64
C ASP A 18 22.00 -4.96 8.92
N ALA A 19 20.81 -5.51 9.16
CA ALA A 19 19.90 -5.04 10.20
C ALA A 19 20.47 -5.19 11.62
N GLU A 20 21.17 -6.30 11.90
CA GLU A 20 21.85 -6.53 13.19
C GLU A 20 22.95 -5.49 13.43
N ALA A 21 23.83 -5.28 12.45
CA ALA A 21 24.92 -4.33 12.54
C ALA A 21 24.43 -2.88 12.76
N LEU A 22 23.25 -2.56 12.23
CA LEU A 22 22.58 -1.26 12.40
C LEU A 22 21.75 -1.15 13.70
N GLY A 23 21.55 -2.25 14.43
CA GLY A 23 20.65 -2.30 15.59
C GLY A 23 19.18 -2.09 15.22
N ARG A 24 18.79 -2.50 14.01
CA ARG A 24 17.47 -2.26 13.39
C ARG A 24 16.74 -3.56 13.02
N GLU A 25 17.09 -4.67 13.64
CA GLU A 25 16.39 -5.94 13.44
C GLU A 25 14.89 -5.78 13.71
N PRO A 26 13.99 -6.26 12.83
CA PRO A 26 12.56 -6.32 13.12
C PRO A 26 12.33 -6.94 14.50
N SER A 27 11.46 -6.34 15.31
CA SER A 27 11.28 -6.64 16.73
C SER A 27 11.22 -8.15 16.94
N LYS A 28 12.28 -8.75 17.53
CA LYS A 28 12.55 -10.21 17.66
C LYS A 28 11.29 -11.06 17.53
N GLY A 29 10.91 -11.39 16.30
CA GLY A 29 9.54 -11.77 16.03
C GLY A 29 9.31 -12.00 14.55
N THR A 30 8.42 -12.95 14.32
CA THR A 30 7.95 -13.43 13.03
C THR A 30 7.30 -12.31 12.23
N GLU A 31 6.94 -12.64 11.01
CA GLU A 31 6.04 -11.85 10.18
C GLU A 31 4.80 -11.37 10.96
N CYS A 32 4.33 -10.15 10.67
CA CYS A 32 3.17 -9.57 11.33
C CYS A 32 1.88 -10.19 10.80
N ILE A 33 1.22 -11.01 11.63
CA ILE A 33 -0.05 -11.66 11.29
C ILE A 33 -1.17 -11.19 12.22
N THR A 34 -0.90 -11.15 13.52
CA THR A 34 -1.89 -10.81 14.55
C THR A 34 -1.84 -9.34 14.92
N LEU A 35 -2.90 -8.84 15.56
CA LEU A 35 -2.95 -7.46 16.07
C LEU A 35 -1.78 -7.13 17.01
N ASP A 36 -1.36 -8.08 17.84
CA ASP A 36 -0.23 -7.89 18.74
C ASP A 36 1.10 -7.74 17.97
N ASP A 37 1.26 -8.47 16.86
CA ASP A 37 2.45 -8.36 16.01
C ASP A 37 2.50 -6.98 15.35
N TYR A 38 1.40 -6.51 14.75
CA TYR A 38 1.36 -5.16 14.15
C TYR A 38 1.58 -4.08 15.21
N ARG A 39 0.98 -4.17 16.40
CA ARG A 39 1.21 -3.20 17.48
C ARG A 39 2.68 -3.15 17.90
N LYS A 40 3.34 -4.30 18.04
CA LYS A 40 4.79 -4.36 18.32
C LYS A 40 5.59 -3.73 17.21
N ARG A 41 5.22 -3.95 15.94
CA ARG A 41 5.88 -3.37 14.78
C ARG A 41 5.76 -1.84 14.75
N TYR A 42 4.56 -1.30 14.95
CA TYR A 42 4.38 0.15 15.07
C TYR A 42 5.15 0.71 16.27
N ALA A 43 5.11 0.04 17.43
CA ALA A 43 5.86 0.45 18.60
C ALA A 43 7.36 0.52 18.32
N GLN A 44 7.92 -0.47 17.61
CA GLN A 44 9.31 -0.47 17.19
C GLN A 44 9.64 0.74 16.32
N TYR A 45 8.90 0.96 15.24
CA TYR A 45 9.16 2.10 14.35
C TYR A 45 9.03 3.44 15.09
N ARG A 46 8.06 3.55 16.01
CA ARG A 46 7.79 4.74 16.82
C ARG A 46 8.80 4.96 17.95
N GLN A 47 9.73 4.06 18.21
CA GLN A 47 10.85 4.29 19.14
C GLN A 47 11.94 5.16 18.53
N ASP A 48 11.99 5.30 17.21
CA ASP A 48 12.97 6.16 16.54
C ASP A 48 12.76 7.64 16.95
N ALA A 49 13.82 8.26 17.46
CA ALA A 49 13.76 9.62 18.00
C ALA A 49 13.50 10.67 16.91
N ASP A 50 13.99 10.45 15.69
CA ASP A 50 13.75 11.36 14.56
C ASP A 50 12.30 11.26 14.10
N LEU A 51 11.72 10.05 14.10
CA LEU A 51 10.30 9.86 13.81
C LEU A 51 9.39 10.49 14.87
N GLN A 52 9.76 10.38 16.15
CA GLN A 52 9.05 11.07 17.23
C GLN A 52 9.12 12.59 17.06
N ALA A 53 10.30 13.13 16.75
CA ALA A 53 10.49 14.56 16.51
C ALA A 53 9.66 15.08 15.32
N LEU A 54 9.58 14.31 14.22
CA LEU A 54 8.76 14.63 13.06
C LEU A 54 7.28 14.77 13.44
N HIS A 55 6.74 13.77 14.14
CA HIS A 55 5.33 13.77 14.55
C HIS A 55 5.01 14.80 15.62
N ALA A 56 5.97 15.16 16.47
CA ALA A 56 5.80 16.25 17.43
C ALA A 56 5.78 17.63 16.75
N SER A 57 6.40 17.76 15.58
CA SER A 57 6.60 19.05 14.91
C SER A 57 5.50 19.43 13.94
N LEU A 58 4.87 18.45 13.27
CA LEU A 58 3.92 18.70 12.18
C LEU A 58 2.72 17.74 12.21
N PRO A 59 1.52 18.20 11.83
CA PRO A 59 0.40 17.30 11.58
C PRO A 59 0.72 16.40 10.38
N MET A 60 0.36 15.12 10.47
CA MET A 60 0.56 14.15 9.41
C MET A 60 -0.77 13.74 8.79
N ILE A 61 -0.91 13.95 7.48
CA ILE A 61 -1.94 13.30 6.67
C ILE A 61 -1.33 12.00 6.13
N ALA A 62 -1.82 10.87 6.63
CA ALA A 62 -1.33 9.54 6.28
C ALA A 62 -2.36 8.73 5.49
N VAL A 63 -1.85 7.88 4.61
CA VAL A 63 -2.55 6.77 3.98
C VAL A 63 -1.59 5.58 3.99
N TRP A 64 -2.11 4.35 4.08
CA TRP A 64 -1.27 3.16 3.95
C TRP A 64 -0.90 2.90 2.49
N ASP A 65 0.13 2.09 2.30
CA ASP A 65 0.30 1.26 1.11
C ASP A 65 0.17 -0.22 1.52
N ASP A 66 0.89 -1.14 0.90
CA ASP A 66 0.79 -2.57 1.16
C ASP A 66 1.46 -3.00 2.45
N HIS A 67 2.63 -2.44 2.79
CA HIS A 67 3.43 -2.96 3.91
C HIS A 67 2.88 -2.63 5.31
N GLU A 68 1.91 -1.73 5.42
CA GLU A 68 1.08 -1.63 6.63
C GLU A 68 0.17 -2.85 6.84
N LEU A 69 0.00 -3.69 5.81
CA LEU A 69 -0.74 -4.95 5.82
C LEU A 69 0.20 -6.11 5.50
N ALA A 70 0.45 -6.36 4.22
CA ALA A 70 1.31 -7.41 3.69
C ALA A 70 1.71 -7.07 2.26
N ASN A 71 2.93 -7.40 1.86
CA ASN A 71 3.47 -7.08 0.54
C ASN A 71 2.50 -7.40 -0.59
N ASP A 72 2.35 -6.46 -1.51
CA ASP A 72 1.52 -6.53 -2.70
C ASP A 72 0.03 -6.85 -2.43
N THR A 73 -0.49 -6.30 -1.33
CA THR A 73 -1.91 -6.39 -0.94
C THR A 73 -2.85 -5.89 -2.06
N TRP A 74 -3.94 -6.64 -2.25
CA TRP A 74 -5.09 -6.34 -3.08
C TRP A 74 -6.38 -6.73 -2.33
N LYS A 75 -7.56 -6.45 -2.91
CA LYS A 75 -8.84 -6.52 -2.16
C LYS A 75 -9.18 -7.87 -1.50
N ASN A 76 -8.62 -8.99 -1.97
CA ASN A 76 -8.85 -10.31 -1.37
C ASN A 76 -7.57 -11.09 -1.01
N GLY A 77 -6.39 -10.48 -0.99
CA GLY A 77 -5.15 -11.18 -0.64
C GLY A 77 -3.92 -10.29 -0.67
N ALA A 78 -2.75 -10.92 -0.49
CA ALA A 78 -1.43 -10.30 -0.63
C ALA A 78 -0.46 -11.31 -1.25
N GLU A 79 0.70 -10.84 -1.72
CA GLU A 79 1.78 -11.74 -2.15
C GLU A 79 2.41 -12.40 -0.92
N ASN A 80 2.76 -11.59 0.08
CA ASN A 80 3.32 -12.07 1.33
C ASN A 80 2.23 -12.45 2.33
N HIS A 81 1.35 -13.37 1.94
CA HIS A 81 0.40 -14.02 2.84
C HIS A 81 0.03 -15.43 2.35
N GLN A 82 0.21 -16.42 3.21
CA GLN A 82 0.07 -17.85 2.87
C GLN A 82 -1.01 -18.54 3.70
N GLU A 83 -1.49 -19.69 3.21
CA GLU A 83 -2.65 -20.39 3.79
C GLU A 83 -2.42 -20.84 5.24
N GLU A 84 -1.18 -21.22 5.58
CA GLU A 84 -0.76 -21.60 6.93
C GLU A 84 -0.78 -20.45 7.93
N GLU A 85 -0.81 -19.20 7.48
CA GLU A 85 -0.89 -18.01 8.33
C GLU A 85 -2.33 -17.67 8.71
N GLY A 86 -3.30 -18.40 8.18
CA GLY A 86 -4.71 -18.24 8.47
C GLY A 86 -5.43 -17.34 7.46
N SER A 87 -6.44 -16.62 7.95
CA SER A 87 -7.33 -15.82 7.11
C SER A 87 -6.72 -14.45 6.80
N PHE A 88 -6.59 -14.11 5.52
CA PHE A 88 -6.18 -12.76 5.11
C PHE A 88 -7.13 -11.68 5.64
N ASN A 89 -8.42 -12.02 5.78
CA ASN A 89 -9.40 -11.09 6.34
C ASN A 89 -9.08 -10.74 7.80
N ASP A 90 -8.55 -11.71 8.57
CA ASP A 90 -8.21 -11.52 9.97
C ASP A 90 -6.89 -10.74 10.09
N ARG A 91 -5.92 -11.02 9.21
CA ARG A 91 -4.65 -10.29 9.11
C ARG A 91 -4.89 -8.82 8.74
N ARG A 92 -5.66 -8.53 7.69
CA ARG A 92 -5.96 -7.14 7.28
C ARG A 92 -6.79 -6.38 8.32
N ALA A 93 -7.66 -7.06 9.07
CA ALA A 93 -8.39 -6.44 10.17
C ALA A 93 -7.46 -6.09 11.34
N SER A 94 -6.52 -6.97 11.66
CA SER A 94 -5.46 -6.73 12.65
C SER A 94 -4.57 -5.55 12.26
N ALA A 95 -4.13 -5.51 11.00
CA ALA A 95 -3.36 -4.41 10.41
C ALA A 95 -4.09 -3.07 10.50
N ALA A 96 -5.34 -3.00 10.01
CA ALA A 96 -6.15 -1.78 9.99
C ALA A 96 -6.43 -1.23 11.41
N ALA A 97 -6.66 -2.13 12.38
CA ALA A 97 -6.82 -1.76 13.77
C ALA A 97 -5.54 -1.12 14.34
N ALA A 98 -4.38 -1.77 14.16
CA ALA A 98 -3.10 -1.21 14.61
C ALA A 98 -2.77 0.12 13.90
N TRP A 99 -3.02 0.23 12.59
CA TRP A 99 -2.80 1.48 11.85
C TRP A 99 -3.61 2.65 12.44
N THR A 100 -4.87 2.40 12.78
CA THR A 100 -5.76 3.40 13.39
C THR A 100 -5.31 3.77 14.82
N GLU A 101 -4.78 2.81 15.57
CA GLU A 101 -4.27 3.03 16.94
C GLU A 101 -2.99 3.88 16.97
N TRP A 102 -2.12 3.72 15.96
CA TRP A 102 -0.77 4.27 15.98
C TRP A 102 -0.56 5.52 15.11
N LEU A 103 -1.40 5.75 14.10
CA LEU A 103 -1.34 6.94 13.26
C LEU A 103 -2.38 8.00 13.65
N PRO A 104 -2.09 9.30 13.42
CA PRO A 104 -2.99 10.40 13.78
C PRO A 104 -4.15 10.53 12.78
N VAL A 105 -5.01 9.52 12.74
CA VAL A 105 -6.13 9.41 11.80
C VAL A 105 -7.45 9.38 12.56
N ARG A 106 -8.52 9.86 11.91
CA ARG A 106 -9.88 9.69 12.44
C ARG A 106 -10.40 8.36 11.91
N GLU A 107 -10.87 7.51 12.81
CA GLU A 107 -11.54 6.28 12.42
C GLU A 107 -12.82 6.61 11.64
N ASN A 108 -13.00 5.94 10.51
CA ASN A 108 -14.22 6.04 9.73
C ASN A 108 -15.32 5.21 10.41
N THR A 109 -16.45 5.86 10.72
CA THR A 109 -17.54 5.26 11.49
C THR A 109 -18.22 4.08 10.79
N PHE A 110 -18.05 3.94 9.47
CA PHE A 110 -18.57 2.80 8.72
C PHE A 110 -17.62 1.60 8.75
N SER A 111 -16.32 1.85 8.63
CA SER A 111 -15.28 0.82 8.63
C SER A 111 -13.90 1.44 8.73
N ASN A 112 -13.05 0.91 9.61
CA ASN A 112 -11.63 1.28 9.69
C ASN A 112 -10.81 0.84 8.46
N MET A 113 -11.40 0.04 7.54
CA MET A 113 -10.79 -0.32 6.25
C MET A 113 -11.02 0.73 5.16
N LEU A 114 -11.84 1.76 5.40
CA LEU A 114 -12.15 2.82 4.43
C LEU A 114 -11.45 4.12 4.82
N ILE A 115 -10.25 4.35 4.25
CA ILE A 115 -9.37 5.45 4.67
C ILE A 115 -9.18 6.57 3.63
N TYR A 116 -9.69 6.39 2.41
CA TYR A 116 -9.69 7.46 1.40
C TYR A 116 -10.56 8.63 1.90
N ARG A 117 -10.07 9.85 1.70
CA ARG A 117 -10.70 11.06 2.25
C ARG A 117 -10.16 12.34 1.62
N GLN A 118 -10.89 13.43 1.81
CA GLN A 118 -10.63 14.73 1.21
C GLN A 118 -10.25 15.78 2.27
N PHE A 119 -9.34 16.68 1.92
CA PHE A 119 -8.97 17.84 2.72
C PHE A 119 -8.95 19.09 1.87
N SER A 120 -9.61 20.15 2.35
CA SER A 120 -9.67 21.44 1.67
C SER A 120 -8.81 22.46 2.40
N PHE A 121 -7.80 22.99 1.72
CA PHE A 121 -6.92 24.05 2.21
C PHE A 121 -7.37 25.39 1.62
N GLY A 122 -8.45 25.93 2.18
CA GLY A 122 -9.14 27.10 1.62
C GLY A 122 -9.56 26.83 0.17
N SER A 123 -9.34 27.83 -0.70
CA SER A 123 -9.53 27.70 -2.15
C SER A 123 -8.23 27.35 -2.91
N LEU A 124 -7.14 27.03 -2.19
CA LEU A 124 -5.84 26.81 -2.82
C LEU A 124 -5.67 25.35 -3.24
N VAL A 125 -5.83 24.41 -2.30
CA VAL A 125 -5.64 22.98 -2.55
C VAL A 125 -6.85 22.18 -2.11
N ASN A 126 -7.33 21.33 -3.02
CA ASN A 126 -8.16 20.19 -2.72
C ASN A 126 -7.29 18.94 -2.76
N LEU A 127 -7.07 18.31 -1.60
CA LEU A 127 -6.25 17.10 -1.46
C LEU A 127 -7.16 15.88 -1.30
N MET A 128 -7.14 14.98 -2.28
CA MET A 128 -7.84 13.69 -2.23
C MET A 128 -6.82 12.60 -1.93
N MET A 129 -6.89 12.04 -0.72
CA MET A 129 -6.09 10.88 -0.33
C MET A 129 -6.82 9.61 -0.79
N LEU A 130 -6.18 8.78 -1.59
CA LEU A 130 -6.75 7.58 -2.20
C LEU A 130 -6.22 6.33 -1.50
N ASP A 131 -7.08 5.32 -1.36
CA ASP A 131 -6.66 3.93 -1.13
C ASP A 131 -6.49 3.24 -2.49
N THR A 132 -5.31 2.68 -2.76
CA THR A 132 -5.05 1.87 -3.97
C THR A 132 -4.65 0.43 -3.62
N ARG A 133 -5.13 -0.10 -2.49
CA ARG A 133 -4.80 -1.44 -1.97
C ARG A 133 -6.05 -2.25 -1.61
N LEU A 134 -6.85 -1.84 -0.62
CA LEU A 134 -7.91 -2.70 -0.08
C LEU A 134 -9.28 -2.52 -0.73
N VAL A 135 -9.61 -1.32 -1.19
CA VAL A 135 -10.99 -1.01 -1.63
C VAL A 135 -11.32 -1.68 -2.96
N GLY A 136 -10.52 -1.40 -3.99
CA GLY A 136 -10.86 -1.84 -5.36
C GLY A 136 -9.79 -2.66 -6.07
N ARG A 137 -8.54 -2.66 -5.59
CA ARG A 137 -7.40 -3.23 -6.33
C ARG A 137 -7.64 -4.70 -6.61
N ASP A 138 -7.69 -5.06 -7.89
CA ASP A 138 -7.60 -6.44 -8.33
C ASP A 138 -6.20 -7.00 -8.15
N LYS A 139 -6.10 -8.33 -8.06
CA LYS A 139 -4.82 -9.04 -7.94
C LYS A 139 -3.82 -8.51 -8.98
N PRO A 140 -2.60 -8.12 -8.56
CA PRO A 140 -1.56 -7.72 -9.50
C PRO A 140 -1.20 -8.88 -10.42
N LEU A 141 -0.76 -8.54 -11.63
CA LEU A 141 -0.26 -9.52 -12.58
C LEU A 141 1.22 -9.74 -12.32
N ASP A 142 1.62 -10.99 -12.12
CA ASP A 142 3.01 -11.37 -11.92
C ASP A 142 3.63 -11.82 -13.24
N TYR A 143 4.42 -10.91 -13.84
CA TYR A 143 5.15 -11.20 -15.07
C TYR A 143 6.28 -12.21 -14.90
N PHE A 144 6.84 -12.34 -13.69
CA PHE A 144 7.96 -13.23 -13.38
C PHE A 144 7.49 -14.64 -12.98
N SER A 145 6.21 -14.83 -12.67
CA SER A 145 5.63 -16.16 -12.44
C SER A 145 5.58 -17.05 -13.68
N LEU A 146 5.87 -16.53 -14.87
CA LEU A 146 5.87 -17.29 -16.12
C LEU A 146 7.02 -18.32 -16.14
N SER A 147 6.67 -19.62 -16.11
CA SER A 147 7.66 -20.73 -16.12
C SER A 147 8.48 -20.83 -17.41
N SER A 148 7.93 -20.36 -18.53
CA SER A 148 8.62 -20.27 -19.82
C SER A 148 8.15 -18.99 -20.51
N PRO A 149 8.76 -17.84 -20.17
CA PRO A 149 8.32 -16.57 -20.70
C PRO A 149 8.53 -16.57 -22.21
N THR A 150 7.54 -16.08 -22.94
CA THR A 150 7.63 -15.80 -24.37
C THR A 150 7.12 -14.38 -24.60
N MET A 151 7.52 -13.76 -25.71
CA MET A 151 6.99 -12.44 -26.09
C MET A 151 5.45 -12.45 -26.19
N GLU A 152 4.86 -13.57 -26.62
CA GLU A 152 3.41 -13.74 -26.69
C GLU A 152 2.78 -13.80 -25.30
N ALA A 153 3.33 -14.59 -24.38
CA ALA A 153 2.81 -14.71 -23.01
C ALA A 153 2.90 -13.38 -22.25
N ILE A 154 4.04 -12.68 -22.36
CA ILE A 154 4.21 -11.36 -21.75
C ILE A 154 3.27 -10.34 -22.41
N GLY A 155 3.12 -10.37 -23.73
CA GLY A 155 2.16 -9.56 -24.46
C GLY A 155 0.72 -9.79 -23.97
N GLY A 156 0.35 -11.04 -23.65
CA GLY A 156 -0.92 -11.40 -23.04
C GLY A 156 -1.13 -10.75 -21.66
N LEU A 157 -0.13 -10.80 -20.79
CA LEU A 157 -0.19 -10.12 -19.48
C LEU A 157 -0.26 -8.59 -19.61
N VAL A 158 0.44 -7.99 -20.58
CA VAL A 158 0.33 -6.56 -20.90
C VAL A 158 -1.09 -6.21 -21.40
N ALA A 159 -1.69 -7.06 -22.22
CA ALA A 159 -3.07 -6.86 -22.66
C ALA A 159 -4.05 -6.97 -21.49
N GLN A 160 -3.86 -7.95 -20.59
CA GLN A 160 -4.67 -8.11 -19.39
C GLN A 160 -4.51 -6.94 -18.41
N SER A 161 -3.30 -6.39 -18.25
CA SER A 161 -3.08 -5.23 -17.37
C SER A 161 -3.82 -3.99 -17.85
N ARG A 162 -4.09 -3.90 -19.16
CA ARG A 162 -4.85 -2.83 -19.84
C ARG A 162 -6.35 -3.12 -19.97
N SER A 163 -6.83 -4.24 -19.44
CA SER A 163 -8.26 -4.58 -19.47
C SER A 163 -9.08 -3.53 -18.73
N GLN A 164 -10.24 -3.17 -19.30
CA GLN A 164 -11.22 -2.28 -18.66
C GLN A 164 -11.93 -2.95 -17.47
N ASP A 165 -11.85 -4.28 -17.38
CA ASP A 165 -12.47 -5.05 -16.30
C ASP A 165 -11.61 -5.08 -15.02
N ARG A 166 -10.40 -4.50 -15.06
CA ARG A 166 -9.51 -4.42 -13.90
C ARG A 166 -9.67 -3.09 -13.17
N GLU A 167 -9.78 -3.17 -11.86
CA GLU A 167 -9.98 -2.04 -10.97
C GLU A 167 -8.77 -1.78 -10.07
N LEU A 168 -8.56 -0.51 -9.73
CA LEU A 168 -7.62 -0.06 -8.70
C LEU A 168 -8.37 0.56 -7.52
N LEU A 169 -9.26 1.51 -7.80
CA LEU A 169 -10.03 2.24 -6.79
C LEU A 169 -11.37 1.56 -6.46
N GLY A 170 -11.92 0.79 -7.41
CA GLY A 170 -13.29 0.28 -7.32
C GLY A 170 -14.33 1.37 -7.60
N ALA A 171 -15.57 0.95 -7.84
CA ALA A 171 -16.62 1.85 -8.30
C ALA A 171 -16.94 2.99 -7.32
N ASP A 172 -17.07 2.70 -6.02
CA ASP A 172 -17.50 3.68 -5.02
C ASP A 172 -16.46 4.79 -4.79
N GLN A 173 -15.18 4.41 -4.63
CA GLN A 173 -14.11 5.39 -4.45
C GLN A 173 -13.84 6.18 -5.75
N LEU A 174 -13.99 5.56 -6.92
CA LEU A 174 -13.89 6.27 -8.19
C LEU A 174 -15.02 7.30 -8.34
N ALA A 175 -16.27 6.92 -8.03
CA ALA A 175 -17.40 7.84 -8.07
C ALA A 175 -17.22 9.01 -7.08
N TRP A 176 -16.80 8.70 -5.85
CA TRP A 176 -16.44 9.72 -4.85
C TRP A 176 -15.34 10.66 -5.35
N LEU A 177 -14.30 10.13 -5.99
CA LEU A 177 -13.20 10.94 -6.50
C LEU A 177 -13.68 11.89 -7.61
N MET A 178 -14.49 11.40 -8.55
CA MET A 178 -15.05 12.23 -9.61
C MET A 178 -15.94 13.34 -9.06
N ASP A 179 -16.74 13.04 -8.02
CA ASP A 179 -17.52 14.04 -7.31
C ASP A 179 -16.63 15.08 -6.64
N ALA A 180 -15.58 14.66 -5.93
CA ALA A 180 -14.62 15.54 -5.26
C ALA A 180 -13.89 16.50 -6.23
N PHE A 181 -13.64 16.07 -7.46
CA PHE A 181 -13.11 16.94 -8.53
C PHE A 181 -14.13 17.97 -9.03
N SER A 182 -15.40 17.58 -9.14
CA SER A 182 -16.43 18.41 -9.78
C SER A 182 -17.09 19.43 -8.84
N THR A 183 -17.00 19.21 -7.53
CA THR A 183 -17.72 20.00 -6.51
C THR A 183 -16.84 21.02 -5.78
N HIS A 184 -15.54 21.08 -6.08
CA HIS A 184 -14.57 21.92 -5.37
C HIS A 184 -13.84 22.90 -6.30
N ASP A 185 -14.00 24.20 -6.04
CA ASP A 185 -13.38 25.29 -6.81
C ASP A 185 -11.94 25.61 -6.34
N ALA A 186 -11.14 24.59 -5.99
CA ALA A 186 -9.76 24.81 -5.58
C ALA A 186 -8.85 25.12 -6.78
N THR A 187 -7.81 25.93 -6.55
CA THR A 187 -6.80 26.24 -7.58
C THR A 187 -6.06 24.98 -8.03
N TRP A 188 -5.75 24.08 -7.09
CA TRP A 188 -5.06 22.82 -7.33
C TRP A 188 -5.85 21.65 -6.79
N ASN A 189 -6.05 20.64 -7.62
CA ASN A 189 -6.47 19.31 -7.19
C ASN A 189 -5.23 18.42 -7.09
N VAL A 190 -5.02 17.81 -5.93
CA VAL A 190 -3.85 16.99 -5.62
C VAL A 190 -4.31 15.60 -5.20
N LEU A 191 -3.76 14.56 -5.84
CA LEU A 191 -3.98 13.18 -5.44
C LEU A 191 -2.83 12.72 -4.55
N GLY A 192 -3.15 12.37 -3.30
CA GLY A 192 -2.24 11.64 -2.43
C GLY A 192 -2.51 10.14 -2.58
N GLN A 193 -1.56 9.41 -3.15
CA GLN A 193 -1.73 7.99 -3.48
C GLN A 193 -0.36 7.29 -3.51
N GLN A 194 -0.38 5.96 -3.63
CA GLN A 194 0.72 5.06 -3.32
C GLN A 194 1.60 4.74 -4.54
N VAL A 195 0.98 4.54 -5.71
CA VAL A 195 1.61 3.85 -6.86
C VAL A 195 2.00 4.80 -7.99
N LEU A 196 2.81 4.33 -8.93
CA LEU A 196 3.16 5.13 -10.12
C LEU A 196 1.94 5.33 -11.02
N MET A 197 1.63 6.59 -11.36
CA MET A 197 0.53 6.92 -12.28
C MET A 197 0.98 7.21 -13.71
N SER A 198 2.23 7.66 -13.91
CA SER A 198 2.72 7.97 -15.25
C SER A 198 2.85 6.71 -16.09
N ARG A 199 2.46 6.79 -17.36
CA ARG A 199 2.65 5.70 -18.31
C ARG A 199 4.12 5.31 -18.39
N MET A 200 4.42 4.07 -18.04
CA MET A 200 5.74 3.46 -18.21
C MET A 200 5.64 2.39 -19.28
N GLU A 201 6.41 2.54 -20.36
CA GLU A 201 6.57 1.50 -21.37
C GLU A 201 7.82 0.69 -21.05
N LEU A 202 7.73 -0.63 -21.22
CA LEU A 202 8.89 -1.52 -21.11
C LEU A 202 9.46 -1.74 -22.52
N PRO A 203 10.64 -1.19 -22.87
CA PRO A 203 11.24 -1.43 -24.18
C PRO A 203 11.45 -2.94 -24.41
N SER A 204 11.26 -3.41 -25.65
CA SER A 204 11.39 -4.85 -25.96
C SER A 204 12.78 -5.39 -25.63
N SER A 205 13.85 -4.61 -25.82
CA SER A 205 15.21 -5.02 -25.44
C SER A 205 15.37 -5.24 -23.94
N VAL A 206 14.72 -4.41 -23.12
CA VAL A 206 14.70 -4.55 -21.66
C VAL A 206 13.88 -5.78 -21.28
N MET A 207 12.72 -5.99 -21.90
CA MET A 207 11.89 -7.18 -21.71
C MET A 207 12.69 -8.47 -22.02
N THR A 208 13.37 -8.54 -23.16
CA THR A 208 14.21 -9.68 -23.53
C THR A 208 15.31 -9.94 -22.50
N ALA A 209 15.99 -8.90 -22.02
CA ALA A 209 17.03 -9.04 -21.00
C ALA A 209 16.47 -9.48 -19.65
N MET A 210 15.34 -8.91 -19.20
CA MET A 210 14.71 -9.22 -17.91
C MET A 210 14.16 -10.65 -17.85
N PHE A 211 13.55 -11.11 -18.94
CA PHE A 211 12.89 -12.42 -19.01
C PHE A 211 13.74 -13.52 -19.67
N GLN A 212 15.00 -13.22 -20.03
CA GLN A 212 15.94 -14.14 -20.70
C GLN A 212 15.35 -14.79 -21.96
N LEU A 213 14.68 -13.97 -22.79
CA LEU A 213 14.03 -14.40 -24.05
C LEU A 213 15.01 -14.52 -25.22
#